data_AF-A0A7W4Z482-F1
#
_entry.id   AF-A0A7W4Z482-F1
#
_cell.length_a   1.000
_cell.length_b   1.000
_cell.length_c   1.000
_cell.angle_alpha   90.00
_cell.angle_beta   90.00
_cell.angle_gamma   90.00
#
_symmetry.space_group_name_H-M   'P 1'
#
loop_
_entity.id
_entity.type
_entity.pdbx_description
1 polymer ?
#
loop_
_entity_poly.entity_id
_entity_poly.type
_entity_poly.pdbx_seq_one_letter_code
_entity_poly.pdbx_strand_id
1 'polypeptide(L)'
;MNNAHLKLSAWSGIVASVGIAVGWIFLANWIPPSDPAATATEIAAFYGEDTNMKRFGLLLAMTCTIFLIPWMIATSWVIRHRMGFPILADIQLATGILGVVATMMMWMSWGLAAFRPERLPEITLAFHDFGWFNATWFYPEATLEVIVIAIAVLSSNAKESFYPRWYGYFLIFIAMVSLSAGLMIFFKSGPFAYNGLITFWVTYACLVLFFIMGSALLIRGISKSESRDIP
;
A
#
# COMPACT_ATOMS: atom_id res chain seq x y z
N MET A 1 -8.02 0.64 -24.34
CA MET A 1 -8.28 -0.51 -23.46
C MET A 1 -9.78 -0.73 -23.39
N ASN A 2 -10.28 -1.96 -23.56
CA ASN A 2 -11.71 -2.25 -23.39
C ASN A 2 -12.14 -1.98 -21.94
N ASN A 3 -13.31 -1.39 -21.71
CA ASN A 3 -13.82 -1.08 -20.38
C ASN A 3 -13.94 -2.33 -19.49
N ALA A 4 -14.14 -3.52 -20.06
CA ALA A 4 -14.11 -4.79 -19.33
C ALA A 4 -12.75 -5.08 -18.68
N HIS A 5 -11.65 -4.90 -19.41
CA HIS A 5 -10.30 -5.07 -18.87
C HIS A 5 -9.97 -3.99 -17.83
N LEU A 6 -10.40 -2.75 -18.07
CA LEU A 6 -10.21 -1.66 -17.11
C LEU A 6 -10.95 -1.92 -15.80
N LYS A 7 -12.18 -2.46 -15.84
CA LYS A 7 -12.92 -2.88 -14.63
C LYS A 7 -12.23 -4.02 -13.90
N LEU A 8 -11.77 -5.04 -14.61
CA LEU A 8 -11.04 -6.16 -14.00
C LEU A 8 -9.78 -5.66 -13.29
N SER A 9 -9.02 -4.78 -13.94
CA SER A 9 -7.86 -4.13 -13.35
C SER A 9 -8.23 -3.26 -12.15
N ALA A 10 -9.37 -2.57 -12.15
CA ALA A 10 -9.83 -1.82 -11.00
C ALA A 10 -10.20 -2.72 -9.80
N TRP A 11 -10.76 -3.91 -10.04
CA TRP A 11 -11.05 -4.90 -8.98
C TRP A 11 -9.79 -5.49 -8.34
N SER A 12 -8.69 -5.56 -9.09
CA SER A 12 -7.43 -6.14 -8.60
C SER A 12 -6.90 -5.46 -7.34
N GLY A 13 -7.12 -4.14 -7.17
CA GLY A 13 -6.76 -3.42 -5.95
C GLY A 13 -7.51 -3.91 -4.71
N ILE A 14 -8.81 -4.20 -4.82
CA ILE A 14 -9.60 -4.76 -3.71
C ILE A 14 -9.13 -6.18 -3.38
N VAL A 15 -8.91 -7.01 -4.40
CA VAL A 15 -8.41 -8.38 -4.23
C VAL A 15 -7.04 -8.39 -3.54
N ALA A 16 -6.14 -7.50 -3.96
CA ALA A 16 -4.82 -7.32 -3.34
C ALA A 16 -4.97 -6.94 -1.86
N SER A 17 -5.74 -5.90 -1.55
CA SER A 17 -5.92 -5.41 -0.17
C SER A 17 -6.50 -6.48 0.75
N VAL A 18 -7.52 -7.22 0.31
CA VAL A 18 -8.13 -8.29 1.10
C VAL A 18 -7.14 -9.44 1.29
N GLY A 19 -6.45 -9.88 0.23
CA GLY A 19 -5.48 -10.97 0.32
C GLY A 19 -4.29 -10.65 1.21
N ILE A 20 -3.76 -9.42 1.11
CA ILE A 20 -2.70 -8.92 2.00
C ILE A 20 -3.19 -8.87 3.44
N ALA A 21 -4.39 -8.33 3.69
CA ALA A 21 -4.95 -8.28 5.04
C ALA A 21 -5.13 -9.68 5.65
N VAL A 22 -5.62 -10.65 4.88
CA VAL A 22 -5.73 -12.05 5.31
C VAL A 22 -4.35 -12.62 5.65
N GLY A 23 -3.38 -12.49 4.75
CA GLY A 23 -2.02 -12.98 4.93
C GLY A 23 -1.31 -12.37 6.15
N TRP A 24 -1.35 -11.06 6.26
CA TRP A 24 -0.56 -10.32 7.24
C TRP A 24 -1.22 -10.23 8.61
N ILE A 25 -2.51 -9.93 8.67
CA ILE A 25 -3.22 -9.71 9.94
C ILE A 25 -3.62 -11.05 10.55
N PHE A 26 -4.32 -11.89 9.80
CA PHE A 26 -4.97 -13.08 10.34
C PHE A 26 -4.08 -14.32 10.38
N LEU A 27 -3.26 -14.52 9.34
CA LEU A 27 -2.39 -15.69 9.28
C LEU A 27 -1.05 -15.43 9.99
N ALA A 28 -0.41 -14.30 9.71
CA ALA A 28 0.89 -14.02 10.28
C ALA A 28 0.81 -13.49 11.74
N ASN A 29 -0.31 -12.90 12.15
CA ASN A 29 -0.51 -12.31 13.47
C ASN A 29 0.44 -11.10 13.75
N TRP A 30 0.58 -10.21 12.76
CA TRP A 30 1.37 -8.98 12.87
C TRP A 30 0.60 -7.80 13.52
N ILE A 31 -0.65 -8.02 13.96
CA ILE A 31 -1.43 -7.02 14.71
C ILE A 31 -1.69 -7.53 16.13
N PRO A 32 -1.30 -6.78 17.18
CA PRO A 32 -0.68 -5.45 17.14
C PRO A 32 0.76 -5.46 16.58
N PRO A 33 1.21 -4.37 15.95
CA PRO A 33 2.57 -4.25 15.43
C PRO A 33 3.61 -4.42 16.56
N SER A 34 4.74 -5.05 16.22
CA SER A 34 5.86 -5.29 17.15
C SER A 34 6.39 -3.98 17.75
N ASP A 35 6.91 -4.03 18.98
CA ASP A 35 7.48 -2.84 19.61
C ASP A 35 8.90 -2.55 19.07
N PRO A 36 9.21 -1.33 18.56
CA PRO A 36 10.56 -0.93 18.17
C PRO A 36 11.60 -0.99 19.29
N ALA A 37 11.16 -1.01 20.55
CA ALA A 37 12.01 -1.21 21.71
C ALA A 37 12.18 -2.68 22.11
N ALA A 38 11.53 -3.62 21.41
CA ALA A 38 11.64 -5.05 21.68
C ALA A 38 13.09 -5.53 21.54
N THR A 39 13.49 -6.42 22.43
CA THR A 39 14.79 -7.07 22.40
C THR A 39 14.89 -8.04 21.23
N ALA A 40 16.12 -8.32 20.79
CA ALA A 40 16.36 -9.30 19.75
C ALA A 40 15.75 -10.68 20.08
N THR A 41 15.81 -11.09 21.35
CA THR A 41 15.26 -12.36 21.84
C THR A 41 13.73 -12.41 21.74
N GLU A 42 13.04 -11.31 22.08
CA GLU A 42 11.57 -11.23 21.95
C GLU A 42 11.14 -11.34 20.49
N ILE A 43 11.83 -10.64 19.58
CA ILE A 43 11.56 -10.75 18.15
C ILE A 43 11.87 -12.17 17.62
N ALA A 44 12.97 -12.79 18.05
CA ALA A 44 13.28 -14.17 17.68
C ALA A 44 12.20 -15.16 18.17
N ALA A 45 11.70 -14.99 19.40
CA ALA A 45 10.62 -15.80 19.95
C ALA A 45 9.33 -15.65 19.14
N PHE A 46 8.98 -14.42 18.72
CA PHE A 46 7.83 -14.17 17.86
C PHE A 46 7.88 -14.95 16.54
N TYR A 47 9.05 -15.03 15.90
CA TYR A 47 9.22 -15.84 14.68
C TYR A 47 9.25 -17.35 14.94
N GLY A 48 9.62 -17.78 16.16
CA GLY A 48 9.61 -19.17 16.59
C GLY A 48 8.20 -19.73 16.90
N GLU A 49 7.25 -18.86 17.23
CA GLU A 49 5.85 -19.23 17.43
C GLU A 49 5.13 -19.36 16.08
N ASP A 50 4.35 -20.42 15.87
CA ASP A 50 3.53 -20.64 14.66
C ASP A 50 4.27 -20.37 13.34
N THR A 51 5.57 -20.71 13.27
CA THR A 51 6.47 -20.30 12.19
C THR A 51 5.93 -20.62 10.79
N ASN A 52 5.34 -21.79 10.59
CA ASN A 52 4.78 -22.18 9.29
C ASN A 52 3.53 -21.39 8.92
N MET A 53 2.70 -21.02 9.90
CA MET A 53 1.54 -20.16 9.67
C MET A 53 1.99 -18.75 9.29
N LYS A 54 3.01 -18.21 9.97
CA LYS A 54 3.65 -16.94 9.62
C LYS A 54 4.23 -16.95 8.21
N ARG A 55 4.98 -17.99 7.85
CA ARG A 55 5.52 -18.19 6.48
C ARG A 55 4.41 -18.24 5.43
N PHE A 56 3.32 -18.96 5.70
CA PHE A 56 2.19 -19.05 4.78
C PHE A 56 1.47 -17.71 4.62
N GLY A 57 1.27 -16.97 5.71
CA GLY A 57 0.72 -15.62 5.70
C GLY A 57 1.56 -14.64 4.86
N LEU A 58 2.88 -14.65 5.05
CA LEU A 58 3.82 -13.84 4.27
C LEU A 58 3.83 -14.22 2.78
N LEU A 59 3.78 -15.51 2.46
CA LEU A 59 3.70 -16.00 1.08
C LEU A 59 2.40 -15.53 0.40
N LEU A 60 1.27 -15.62 1.10
CA LEU A 60 -0.02 -15.14 0.58
C LEU A 60 0.02 -13.64 0.34
N ALA A 61 0.49 -12.85 1.32
CA ALA A 61 0.57 -11.39 1.20
C ALA A 61 1.51 -10.97 0.04
N MET A 62 2.66 -11.63 -0.11
CA MET A 62 3.59 -11.39 -1.21
C MET A 62 2.96 -11.72 -2.56
N THR A 63 2.25 -12.84 -2.66
CA THR A 63 1.55 -13.23 -3.89
C THR A 63 0.45 -12.23 -4.24
N CYS A 64 -0.33 -11.80 -3.26
CA CYS A 64 -1.42 -10.85 -3.48
C CYS A 64 -0.94 -9.44 -3.86
N THR A 65 0.28 -9.07 -3.47
CA THR A 65 0.90 -7.77 -3.81
C THR A 65 1.00 -7.53 -5.31
N ILE A 66 1.18 -8.58 -6.13
CA ILE A 66 1.27 -8.42 -7.59
C ILE A 66 -0.02 -7.89 -8.22
N PHE A 67 -1.18 -8.12 -7.56
CA PHE A 67 -2.47 -7.62 -8.03
C PHE A 67 -2.62 -6.10 -7.85
N LEU A 68 -1.69 -5.41 -7.21
CA LEU A 68 -1.66 -3.95 -7.23
C LEU A 68 -1.23 -3.40 -8.59
N ILE A 69 -0.42 -4.12 -9.37
CA ILE A 69 0.09 -3.64 -10.67
C ILE A 69 -1.04 -3.34 -11.67
N PRO A 70 -2.02 -4.24 -11.90
CA PRO A 70 -3.13 -3.92 -12.81
C PRO A 70 -3.93 -2.71 -12.33
N TRP A 71 -4.12 -2.54 -11.02
CA TRP A 71 -4.77 -1.35 -10.45
C TRP A 71 -3.99 -0.07 -10.77
N MET A 72 -2.67 -0.07 -10.61
CA MET A 72 -1.81 1.07 -10.99
C MET A 72 -1.95 1.41 -12.47
N ILE A 73 -1.93 0.40 -13.33
CA ILE A 73 -2.08 0.58 -14.78
C ILE A 73 -3.47 1.17 -15.10
N ALA A 74 -4.53 0.72 -14.43
CA ALA A 74 -5.88 1.24 -14.64
C ALA A 74 -6.00 2.71 -14.24
N THR A 75 -5.46 3.08 -13.08
CA THR A 75 -5.43 4.47 -12.57
C THR A 75 -4.63 5.36 -13.53
N SER A 76 -3.41 4.96 -13.88
CA SER A 76 -2.56 5.67 -14.86
C SER A 76 -3.28 5.84 -16.21
N TRP A 77 -3.92 4.79 -16.71
CA TRP A 77 -4.64 4.84 -17.98
C TRP A 77 -5.77 5.88 -17.96
N VAL A 78 -6.53 5.96 -16.86
CA VAL A 78 -7.61 6.95 -16.69
C VAL A 78 -7.06 8.37 -16.59
N ILE A 79 -6.01 8.58 -15.80
CA ILE A 79 -5.35 9.90 -15.67
C ILE A 79 -4.84 10.37 -17.04
N ARG A 80 -4.22 9.48 -17.82
CA ARG A 80 -3.69 9.80 -19.15
C ARG A 80 -4.79 10.10 -20.17
N HIS A 81 -5.74 9.18 -20.35
CA HIS A 81 -6.63 9.19 -21.52
C HIS A 81 -7.99 9.81 -21.25
N ARG A 82 -8.45 9.79 -20.00
CA ARG A 82 -9.77 10.34 -19.64
C ARG A 82 -9.66 11.71 -18.99
N MET A 83 -8.58 11.97 -18.23
CA MET A 83 -8.34 13.28 -17.61
C MET A 83 -7.35 14.17 -18.37
N GLY A 84 -6.60 13.61 -19.33
CA GLY A 84 -5.69 14.38 -20.19
C GLY A 84 -4.36 14.77 -19.56
N PHE A 85 -3.89 14.04 -18.54
CA PHE A 85 -2.64 14.36 -17.81
C PHE A 85 -1.56 13.27 -17.98
N PRO A 86 -0.90 13.16 -19.16
CA PRO A 86 0.03 12.07 -19.44
C PRO A 86 1.25 12.02 -18.51
N ILE A 87 1.81 13.19 -18.13
CA ILE A 87 2.97 13.24 -17.22
C ILE A 87 2.58 12.76 -15.81
N LEU A 88 1.42 13.19 -15.30
CA LEU A 88 0.94 12.74 -13.99
C LEU A 88 0.65 11.23 -13.98
N ALA A 89 0.16 10.70 -15.10
CA ALA A 89 -0.06 9.27 -15.26
C ALA A 89 1.25 8.46 -15.24
N ASP A 90 2.33 8.96 -15.83
CA ASP A 90 3.64 8.29 -15.81
C ASP A 90 4.28 8.33 -14.42
N ILE A 91 4.18 9.47 -13.74
CA ILE A 91 4.67 9.59 -12.36
C ILE A 91 3.91 8.63 -11.46
N GLN A 92 2.57 8.63 -11.54
CA GLN A 92 1.73 7.71 -10.76
C GLN A 92 2.11 6.24 -11.01
N LEU A 93 2.29 5.85 -12.27
CA LEU A 93 2.64 4.47 -12.60
C LEU A 93 4.03 4.10 -12.06
N ALA A 94 5.01 5.00 -12.22
CA ALA A 94 6.37 4.79 -11.74
C ALA A 94 6.43 4.68 -10.21
N THR A 95 5.75 5.58 -9.48
CA THR A 95 5.67 5.52 -8.02
C THR A 95 4.92 4.27 -7.58
N GLY A 96 3.75 3.97 -8.16
CA GLY A 96 2.99 2.78 -7.78
C GLY A 96 3.75 1.47 -8.01
N ILE A 97 4.54 1.36 -9.08
CA ILE A 97 5.43 0.19 -9.30
C ILE A 97 6.55 0.16 -8.25
N LEU A 98 7.15 1.30 -7.90
CA LEU A 98 8.14 1.38 -6.85
C LEU A 98 7.57 0.97 -5.49
N GLY A 99 6.34 1.39 -5.16
CA GLY A 99 5.61 0.97 -3.95
C GLY A 99 5.35 -0.54 -3.92
N VAL A 100 5.01 -1.15 -5.07
CA VAL A 100 4.91 -2.63 -5.18
C VAL A 100 6.25 -3.30 -4.86
N VAL A 101 7.36 -2.79 -5.41
CA VAL A 101 8.70 -3.33 -5.13
C VAL A 101 9.07 -3.18 -3.66
N ALA A 102 8.84 -2.01 -3.05
CA ALA A 102 9.07 -1.77 -1.63
C ALA A 102 8.26 -2.73 -0.75
N THR A 103 6.99 -2.95 -1.10
CA THR A 103 6.12 -3.91 -0.42
C THR A 103 6.65 -5.34 -0.55
N MET A 104 7.14 -5.75 -1.73
CA MET A 104 7.77 -7.06 -1.91
C MET A 104 9.07 -7.20 -1.11
N MET A 105 9.88 -6.15 -1.02
CA MET A 105 11.09 -6.13 -0.18
C MET A 105 10.74 -6.27 1.31
N MET A 106 9.67 -5.64 1.79
CA MET A 106 9.14 -5.85 3.14
C MET A 106 8.82 -7.34 3.39
N TRP A 107 8.01 -7.96 2.52
CA TRP A 107 7.66 -9.39 2.68
C TRP A 107 8.87 -10.30 2.63
N MET A 108 9.82 -10.02 1.74
CA MET A 108 11.07 -10.77 1.63
C MET A 108 11.89 -10.67 2.91
N SER A 109 11.95 -9.49 3.54
CA SER A 109 12.70 -9.25 4.77
C SER A 109 12.13 -10.06 5.94
N TRP A 110 10.82 -10.00 6.14
CA TRP A 110 10.15 -10.81 7.17
C TRP A 110 10.16 -12.30 6.85
N GLY A 111 10.11 -12.67 5.57
CA GLY A 111 10.26 -14.06 5.12
C GLY A 111 11.64 -14.61 5.43
N LEU A 112 12.71 -13.82 5.25
CA LEU A 112 14.08 -14.19 5.61
C LEU A 112 14.27 -14.33 7.13
N ALA A 113 13.62 -13.47 7.92
CA ALA A 113 13.58 -13.61 9.38
C ALA A 113 12.88 -14.92 9.79
N ALA A 114 11.74 -15.24 9.17
CA ALA A 114 10.99 -16.47 9.43
C ALA A 114 11.65 -17.74 8.86
N PHE A 115 12.55 -17.62 7.89
CA PHE A 115 13.13 -18.78 7.19
C PHE A 115 14.05 -19.61 8.08
N ARG A 116 14.78 -18.97 9.01
CA ARG A 116 15.70 -19.63 9.96
C ARG A 116 15.49 -19.11 11.38
N PRO A 117 14.47 -19.60 12.11
CA PRO A 117 14.22 -19.17 13.49
C PRO A 117 15.37 -19.49 14.45
N GLU A 118 16.21 -20.48 14.12
CA GLU A 118 17.39 -20.89 14.90
C GLU A 118 18.61 -19.96 14.76
N ARG A 119 18.51 -18.90 13.94
CA ARG A 119 19.60 -17.93 13.74
C ARG A 119 19.80 -17.07 15.00
N LEU A 120 21.00 -16.51 15.13
CA LEU A 120 21.31 -15.47 16.12
C LEU A 120 20.21 -14.38 16.14
N PRO A 121 19.63 -14.07 17.32
CA PRO A 121 18.51 -13.14 17.45
C PRO A 121 18.76 -11.76 16.83
N GLU A 122 19.98 -11.26 16.90
CA GLU A 122 20.36 -9.94 16.39
C GLU A 122 20.21 -9.84 14.87
N ILE A 123 20.46 -10.94 14.15
CA ILE A 123 20.28 -10.98 12.70
C ILE A 123 18.79 -11.01 12.36
N THR A 124 17.98 -11.74 13.15
CA THR A 124 16.52 -11.77 13.00
C THR A 124 15.92 -10.39 13.24
N LEU A 125 16.38 -9.68 14.27
CA LEU A 125 15.98 -8.30 14.56
C LEU A 125 16.32 -7.37 13.38
N ALA A 126 17.53 -7.46 12.82
CA ALA A 126 17.92 -6.63 11.69
C ALA A 126 17.01 -6.84 10.45
N PHE A 127 16.63 -8.08 10.14
CA PHE A 127 15.67 -8.37 9.06
C PHE A 127 14.25 -7.92 9.40
N HIS A 128 13.85 -8.03 10.67
CA HIS A 128 12.55 -7.56 11.15
C HIS A 128 12.39 -6.06 10.96
N ASP A 129 13.37 -5.28 11.45
CA ASP A 129 13.43 -3.84 11.33
C ASP A 129 13.51 -3.41 9.86
N PHE A 130 14.34 -4.09 9.07
CA PHE A 130 14.43 -3.81 7.64
C PHE A 130 13.06 -3.99 6.95
N GLY A 131 12.27 -5.00 7.33
CA GLY A 131 10.90 -5.15 6.83
C GLY A 131 10.00 -3.96 7.19
N TRP A 132 10.00 -3.52 8.45
CA TRP A 132 9.22 -2.35 8.89
C TRP A 132 9.65 -1.05 8.20
N PHE A 133 10.94 -0.85 7.96
CA PHE A 133 11.44 0.30 7.21
C PHE A 133 11.03 0.25 5.74
N ASN A 134 11.04 -0.92 5.09
CA ASN A 134 10.50 -1.05 3.74
C ASN A 134 8.98 -0.78 3.69
N ALA A 135 8.26 -1.16 4.74
CA ALA A 135 6.83 -1.00 4.83
C ALA A 135 6.38 0.47 4.88
N THR A 136 7.12 1.31 5.60
CA THR A 136 6.64 2.63 6.01
C THR A 136 7.60 3.77 5.64
N TRP A 137 8.90 3.51 5.49
CA TRP A 137 9.91 4.55 5.25
C TRP A 137 10.08 4.93 3.77
N PHE A 138 9.45 4.19 2.85
CA PHE A 138 9.24 4.60 1.45
C PHE A 138 8.25 5.77 1.32
N TYR A 139 8.17 6.63 2.34
CA TYR A 139 7.22 7.72 2.43
C TYR A 139 7.30 8.76 1.29
N PRO A 140 8.47 9.14 0.72
CA PRO A 140 8.48 10.14 -0.34
C PRO A 140 7.81 9.63 -1.61
N GLU A 141 7.92 8.32 -1.88
CA GLU A 141 7.26 7.65 -2.99
C GLU A 141 5.75 7.64 -2.80
N ALA A 142 5.27 7.15 -1.64
CA ALA A 142 3.84 7.12 -1.33
C ALA A 142 3.21 8.52 -1.35
N THR A 143 3.92 9.52 -0.80
CA THR A 143 3.50 10.93 -0.85
C THR A 143 3.39 11.43 -2.29
N LEU A 144 4.39 11.16 -3.14
CA LEU A 144 4.37 11.59 -4.53
C LEU A 144 3.22 10.94 -5.30
N GLU A 145 2.98 9.64 -5.09
CA GLU A 145 1.89 8.91 -5.75
C GLU A 145 0.52 9.55 -5.49
N VAL A 146 0.18 9.76 -4.21
CA VAL A 146 -1.15 10.30 -3.88
C VAL A 146 -1.28 11.77 -4.27
N ILE A 147 -0.19 12.56 -4.24
CA ILE A 147 -0.20 13.97 -4.67
C ILE A 147 -0.49 14.07 -6.17
N VAL A 148 0.16 13.25 -7.02
CA VAL A 148 -0.08 13.36 -8.47
C VAL A 148 -1.50 12.94 -8.85
N ILE A 149 -2.06 11.94 -8.17
CA ILE A 149 -3.47 11.58 -8.34
C ILE A 149 -4.36 12.72 -7.84
N ALA A 150 -4.07 13.33 -6.69
CA ALA A 150 -4.84 14.45 -6.16
C ALA A 150 -4.87 15.64 -7.13
N ILE A 151 -3.72 16.01 -7.70
CA ILE A 151 -3.61 17.07 -8.71
C ILE A 151 -4.48 16.72 -9.92
N ALA A 152 -4.35 15.51 -10.48
CA ALA A 152 -5.14 15.08 -11.63
C ALA A 152 -6.66 15.17 -11.34
N VAL A 153 -7.09 14.71 -10.16
CA VAL A 153 -8.50 14.75 -9.75
C VAL A 153 -8.99 16.19 -9.61
N LEU A 154 -8.25 17.05 -8.92
CA LEU A 154 -8.66 18.42 -8.63
C LEU A 154 -8.57 19.35 -9.85
N SER A 155 -7.71 19.03 -10.81
CA SER A 155 -7.57 19.75 -12.09
C SER A 155 -8.50 19.23 -13.18
N SER A 156 -9.07 18.03 -13.04
CA SER A 156 -9.99 17.46 -14.02
C SER A 156 -11.32 18.23 -14.12
N ASN A 157 -11.88 18.30 -15.34
CA ASN A 157 -13.21 18.84 -15.56
C ASN A 157 -14.29 17.90 -14.99
N ALA A 158 -15.38 18.46 -14.47
CA ALA A 158 -16.46 17.68 -13.85
C ALA A 158 -17.08 16.62 -14.77
N LYS A 159 -17.05 16.82 -16.10
CA LYS A 159 -17.56 15.87 -17.10
C LYS A 159 -16.64 14.66 -17.31
N GLU A 160 -15.34 14.86 -17.10
CA GLU A 160 -14.25 13.88 -17.32
C GLU A 160 -13.82 13.19 -16.03
N SER A 161 -14.31 13.67 -14.88
CA SER A 161 -13.85 13.23 -13.58
C SER A 161 -14.41 11.85 -13.19
N PHE A 162 -13.53 10.84 -13.15
CA PHE A 162 -13.82 9.50 -12.62
C PHE A 162 -13.87 9.50 -11.08
N TYR A 163 -13.18 10.45 -10.44
CA TYR A 163 -13.13 10.60 -9.00
C TYR A 163 -13.82 11.90 -8.57
N PRO A 164 -14.64 11.92 -7.52
CA PRO A 164 -15.18 13.16 -6.97
C PRO A 164 -14.08 14.04 -6.35
N ARG A 165 -14.27 15.36 -6.33
CA ARG A 165 -13.26 16.31 -5.79
C ARG A 165 -12.87 16.04 -4.33
N TRP A 166 -13.80 15.54 -3.51
CA TRP A 166 -13.50 15.18 -2.11
C TRP A 166 -12.41 14.10 -2.02
N TYR A 167 -12.34 13.20 -3.00
CA TYR A 167 -11.29 12.17 -3.03
C TYR A 167 -9.91 12.81 -3.27
N GLY A 168 -9.83 13.87 -4.09
CA GLY A 168 -8.62 14.66 -4.25
C GLY A 168 -8.15 15.30 -2.93
N TYR A 169 -9.06 15.88 -2.14
CA TYR A 169 -8.71 16.42 -0.82
C TYR A 169 -8.32 15.33 0.18
N PHE A 170 -8.97 14.16 0.12
CA PHE A 170 -8.59 12.99 0.91
C PHE A 170 -7.17 12.51 0.58
N LEU A 171 -6.79 12.49 -0.70
CA LEU A 171 -5.42 12.15 -1.11
C LEU A 171 -4.37 13.17 -0.62
N ILE A 172 -4.71 14.45 -0.56
CA ILE A 172 -3.84 15.48 0.07
C ILE A 172 -3.68 15.19 1.57
N PHE A 173 -4.75 14.78 2.25
CA PHE A 173 -4.66 14.35 3.64
C PHE A 173 -3.73 13.14 3.80
N ILE A 174 -3.86 12.11 2.94
CA ILE A 174 -2.95 10.97 2.95
C ILE A 174 -1.50 11.43 2.73
N ALA A 175 -1.24 12.34 1.79
CA ALA A 175 0.10 12.87 1.53
C ALA A 175 0.74 13.47 2.79
N MET A 176 -0.02 14.24 3.57
CA MET A 176 0.44 14.84 4.83
C MET A 176 0.75 13.78 5.90
N VAL A 177 -0.09 12.75 5.99
CA VAL A 177 0.14 11.62 6.90
C VAL A 177 1.40 10.86 6.48
N SER A 178 1.55 10.54 5.20
CA SER A 178 2.73 9.84 4.68
C SER A 178 4.02 10.61 4.98
N LEU A 179 4.05 11.94 4.84
CA LEU A 179 5.24 12.73 5.20
C LEU A 179 5.69 12.54 6.65
N SER A 180 4.75 12.31 7.57
CA SER A 180 5.08 12.08 8.97
C SER A 180 5.78 10.74 9.22
N ALA A 181 5.63 9.76 8.33
CA ALA A 181 6.35 8.49 8.39
C ALA A 181 7.87 8.66 8.22
N GLY A 182 8.33 9.76 7.62
CA GLY A 182 9.76 10.10 7.55
C GLY A 182 10.39 10.32 8.93
N LEU A 183 9.59 10.74 9.92
CA LEU A 183 10.05 10.94 11.30
C LEU A 183 10.36 9.63 12.02
N MET A 184 9.87 8.50 11.53
CA MET A 184 9.99 7.17 12.16
C MET A 184 11.42 6.81 12.56
N ILE A 185 12.42 7.22 11.77
CA ILE A 185 13.83 6.94 12.06
C ILE A 185 14.32 7.52 13.40
N PHE A 186 13.67 8.57 13.91
CA PHE A 186 14.07 9.24 15.15
C PHE A 186 13.36 8.70 16.39
N PHE A 187 12.33 7.85 16.24
CA PHE A 187 11.46 7.44 17.34
C PHE A 187 11.36 5.93 17.47
N LYS A 188 11.68 5.43 18.68
CA LYS A 188 11.42 4.03 19.08
C LYS A 188 10.13 3.88 19.89
N SER A 189 9.52 4.99 20.31
CA SER A 189 8.25 5.01 21.04
C SER A 189 7.46 6.27 20.70
N GLY A 190 6.17 6.28 21.04
CA GLY A 190 5.27 7.41 20.78
C GLY A 190 4.60 7.35 19.40
N PRO A 191 3.92 8.44 18.98
CA PRO A 191 3.03 8.42 17.83
C PRO A 191 3.74 8.22 16.49
N PHE A 192 5.03 8.57 16.41
CA PHE A 192 5.84 8.48 15.18
C PHE A 192 6.69 7.21 15.09
N ALA A 193 6.79 6.41 16.14
CA ALA A 193 7.46 5.11 16.10
C ALA A 193 6.77 4.17 15.11
N TYR A 194 7.44 3.14 14.59
CA TYR A 194 6.83 2.31 13.52
C TYR A 194 5.56 1.55 13.95
N ASN A 195 5.32 1.37 15.26
CA ASN A 195 4.10 0.82 15.85
C ASN A 195 3.12 1.90 16.36
N GLY A 196 3.48 3.17 16.22
CA GLY A 196 2.81 4.33 16.77
C GLY A 196 1.50 4.69 16.07
N LEU A 197 0.70 5.54 16.72
CA LEU A 197 -0.62 5.96 16.22
C LEU A 197 -0.56 6.51 14.79
N ILE A 198 0.39 7.39 14.49
CA ILE A 198 0.43 8.08 13.20
C ILE A 198 1.09 7.19 12.14
N THR A 199 2.29 6.70 12.43
CA THR A 199 3.11 5.93 11.49
C THR A 199 2.50 4.57 11.14
N PHE A 200 1.87 3.89 12.10
CA PHE A 200 1.19 2.62 11.83
C PHE A 200 -0.30 2.84 11.56
N TRP A 201 -1.07 3.19 12.60
CA TRP A 201 -2.52 3.06 12.55
C TRP A 201 -3.17 4.00 11.53
N VAL A 202 -2.81 5.29 11.55
CA VAL A 202 -3.37 6.27 10.62
C VAL A 202 -2.86 6.02 9.20
N THR A 203 -1.55 5.79 9.02
CA THR A 203 -0.94 5.58 7.70
C THR A 203 -1.48 4.33 7.00
N TYR A 204 -1.56 3.19 7.70
CA TYR A 204 -2.06 1.95 7.10
C TYR A 204 -3.57 1.98 6.88
N ALA A 205 -4.34 2.61 7.77
CA ALA A 205 -5.76 2.85 7.52
C ALA A 205 -5.97 3.72 6.27
N CYS A 206 -5.17 4.78 6.11
CA CYS A 206 -5.16 5.63 4.92
C CYS A 206 -4.81 4.83 3.65
N LEU A 207 -3.81 3.95 3.71
CA LEU A 207 -3.40 3.10 2.59
C LEU A 207 -4.51 2.11 2.18
N VAL A 208 -5.14 1.45 3.14
CA VAL A 208 -6.27 0.54 2.87
C VAL A 208 -7.43 1.29 2.24
N LEU A 209 -7.78 2.45 2.79
CA LEU A 209 -8.82 3.32 2.25
C LEU A 209 -8.47 3.83 0.84
N PHE A 210 -7.20 4.20 0.59
CA PHE A 210 -6.72 4.61 -0.72
C PHE A 210 -7.03 3.56 -1.79
N PHE A 211 -6.62 2.30 -1.58
CA PHE A 211 -6.86 1.22 -2.53
C PHE A 211 -8.34 0.85 -2.66
N ILE A 212 -9.06 0.68 -1.55
CA ILE A 212 -10.46 0.26 -1.58
C ILE A 212 -11.34 1.35 -2.21
N MET A 213 -11.22 2.60 -1.73
CA MET A 213 -12.02 3.71 -2.24
C MET A 213 -11.61 4.07 -3.66
N GLY A 214 -10.31 4.07 -3.96
CA GLY A 214 -9.82 4.31 -5.31
C GLY A 214 -10.34 3.28 -6.31
N SER A 215 -10.34 1.99 -5.96
CA SER A 215 -10.94 0.92 -6.76
C SER A 215 -12.43 1.11 -6.95
N ALA A 216 -13.19 1.34 -5.87
CA ALA A 216 -14.64 1.49 -5.92
C ALA A 216 -15.07 2.70 -6.79
N LEU A 217 -14.37 3.83 -6.64
CA LEU A 217 -14.60 5.04 -7.43
C LEU A 217 -14.23 4.82 -8.90
N LEU A 218 -13.11 4.13 -9.17
CA LEU A 218 -12.70 3.78 -10.53
C LEU A 218 -13.75 2.90 -11.21
N ILE A 219 -14.21 1.82 -10.55
CA ILE A 219 -15.28 0.94 -11.04
C ILE A 219 -16.56 1.74 -11.35
N ARG A 220 -16.98 2.59 -10.41
CA ARG A 220 -18.16 3.45 -10.59
C ARG A 220 -18.00 4.42 -11.76
N GLY A 221 -16.83 5.03 -11.91
CA GLY A 221 -16.50 5.93 -13.00
C GLY A 221 -16.57 5.26 -14.36
N ILE A 222 -16.03 4.03 -14.47
CA ILE A 222 -16.06 3.25 -15.71
C ILE A 222 -17.50 2.91 -16.09
N SER A 223 -18.32 2.41 -15.15
CA SER A 223 -19.72 2.08 -15.41
C SER A 223 -20.55 3.29 -15.85
N LYS A 224 -20.27 4.49 -15.30
CA LYS A 224 -20.91 5.74 -15.73
C LYS A 224 -20.42 6.23 -17.10
N SER A 225 -19.20 5.88 -17.52
CA SER A 225 -18.71 6.19 -18.86
C SER A 225 -19.41 5.32 -19.91
N GLU A 226 -19.55 4.02 -19.65
CA GLU A 226 -20.28 3.10 -20.53
C GLU A 226 -21.72 3.54 -20.77
N SER A 227 -22.44 3.97 -19.72
CA SER A 227 -23.83 4.42 -19.87
C SER A 227 -24.00 5.70 -20.69
N ARG A 228 -22.92 6.48 -20.90
CA ARG A 228 -22.93 7.69 -21.73
C ARG A 228 -22.59 7.40 -23.19
N ASP A 229 -21.95 6.26 -23.45
CA ASP A 229 -21.55 5.81 -24.78
C ASP A 229 -22.65 4.96 -25.45
N ILE A 230 -23.75 4.66 -24.74
CA ILE A 230 -24.95 4.02 -25.30
C ILE A 230 -25.84 5.11 -25.93
N PRO A 231 -26.11 5.05 -27.24
CA PRO A 231 -26.90 6.06 -27.96
C PRO A 231 -28.37 6.13 -27.53
#